data_AF-A0A964BQC2-F1
#
_entry.id   AF-A0A964BQC2-F1
#
_cell.length_a   1.000
_cell.length_b   1.000
_cell.length_c   1.000
_cell.angle_alpha   90.00
_cell.angle_beta   90.00
_cell.angle_gamma   90.00
#
_symmetry.space_group_name_H-M   'P 1'
#
loop_
_entity.id
_entity.type
_entity.pdbx_description
1 polymer ?
#
loop_
_entity_poly.entity_id
_entity_poly.type
_entity_poly.pdbx_seq_one_letter_code
_entity_poly.pdbx_strand_id
1 'polypeptide(L)' 'MDNAGWHRSKKIKEIEGLRVEFLPPYSPELQPAERLWSLLDEPLVNQSFENIDEIENILAKRCNILNNMQKEI' A
#
# COMPACT_ATOMS: atom_id res chain seq x y z
N MET A 1 1.44 -9.96 -6.11
CA MET A 1 0.02 -9.73 -5.77
C MET A 1 -0.38 -10.74 -4.70
N ASP A 2 -1.08 -10.31 -3.67
CA ASP A 2 -1.67 -11.25 -2.71
C ASP A 2 -2.80 -12.09 -3.36
N ASN A 3 -3.35 -13.02 -2.58
CA ASN A 3 -4.37 -13.95 -3.04
C ASN A 3 -5.81 -13.48 -2.76
N ALA A 4 -6.05 -12.17 -2.57
CA ALA A 4 -7.40 -11.65 -2.35
C ALA A 4 -8.34 -12.04 -3.51
N GLY A 5 -9.61 -12.33 -3.17
CA GLY A 5 -10.57 -12.87 -4.14
C GLY A 5 -10.79 -11.99 -5.36
N TRP A 6 -10.71 -10.66 -5.21
CA TRP A 6 -10.79 -9.74 -6.33
C TRP A 6 -9.55 -9.81 -7.25
N HIS A 7 -8.33 -10.04 -6.74
CA HIS A 7 -7.12 -10.18 -7.57
C HIS A 7 -7.12 -11.45 -8.43
N ARG A 8 -7.90 -12.48 -8.07
CA ARG A 8 -8.05 -13.73 -8.83
C ARG A 8 -9.35 -13.80 -9.63
N SER A 9 -10.15 -12.72 -9.64
CA SER A 9 -11.41 -12.69 -10.35
C SER A 9 -11.19 -12.83 -11.85
N LYS A 10 -11.98 -13.71 -12.50
CA LYS A 10 -12.03 -13.84 -13.97
C LYS A 10 -12.49 -12.57 -14.69
N LYS A 11 -13.01 -11.58 -13.94
CA LYS A 11 -13.40 -10.27 -14.49
C LYS A 11 -12.21 -9.30 -14.63
N ILE A 12 -11.06 -9.60 -14.01
CA ILE A 12 -9.85 -8.80 -14.22
C ILE A 12 -9.36 -9.05 -15.65
N LYS A 13 -9.24 -7.96 -16.41
CA LYS A 13 -8.63 -7.99 -17.73
C LYS A 13 -7.11 -8.01 -17.57
N GLU A 14 -6.44 -8.77 -18.43
CA GLU A 14 -4.99 -8.67 -18.57
C GLU A 14 -4.62 -7.23 -18.95
N ILE A 15 -3.58 -6.71 -18.30
CA ILE A 15 -3.02 -5.39 -18.59
C ILE A 15 -1.87 -5.62 -19.55
N GLU A 16 -1.94 -5.02 -20.74
CA GLU A 16 -0.90 -5.16 -21.77
C GLU A 16 0.47 -4.73 -21.23
N GLY A 17 1.48 -5.58 -21.43
CA GLY A 17 2.85 -5.32 -20.97
C GLY A 17 3.11 -5.60 -19.48
N LEU A 18 2.11 -6.05 -18.71
CA LEU A 18 2.28 -6.39 -17.29
C LEU A 18 2.02 -7.88 -17.04
N ARG A 19 2.96 -8.54 -16.37
CA ARG A 19 2.76 -9.90 -15.83
C ARG A 19 2.44 -9.82 -14.34
N VAL A 20 1.36 -10.46 -13.93
CA VAL A 20 0.99 -10.57 -12.51
C VAL A 20 1.63 -11.82 -11.91
N GLU A 21 2.45 -11.64 -10.87
CA GLU A 21 2.96 -12.72 -10.04
C GLU A 21 2.16 -12.83 -8.74
N PHE A 22 1.65 -14.02 -8.45
CA PHE A 22 0.94 -14.29 -7.19
C PHE A 22 1.92 -14.76 -6.13
N LEU A 23 1.84 -14.17 -4.94
CA LEU A 23 2.64 -14.56 -3.80
C LEU A 23 2.13 -15.89 -3.22
N PRO A 24 3.00 -16.68 -2.54
CA PRO A 24 2.56 -17.82 -1.75
C PRO A 24 1.47 -17.42 -0.72
N PRO A 25 0.55 -18.32 -0.36
CA PRO A 25 -0.43 -18.05 0.68
C PRO A 25 0.23 -17.69 2.01
N TYR A 26 -0.33 -16.71 2.72
CA TYR A 26 0.13 -16.30 4.06
C TYR A 26 1.59 -15.82 4.13
N SER A 27 2.09 -15.18 3.06
CA SER A 27 3.44 -14.59 3.01
C SER A 27 3.43 -13.04 2.96
N PRO A 28 2.94 -12.36 4.01
CA PRO A 28 2.93 -10.89 4.09
C PRO A 28 4.33 -10.28 3.97
N GLU A 29 5.36 -10.97 4.46
CA GLU A 29 6.76 -10.54 4.40
C GLU A 29 7.29 -10.38 2.97
N LEU A 30 6.67 -11.06 2.00
CA LEU A 30 7.03 -10.98 0.59
C LEU A 30 6.29 -9.85 -0.14
N GLN A 31 5.27 -9.24 0.46
CA GLN A 31 4.52 -8.14 -0.13
C GLN A 31 5.18 -6.79 0.22
N PRO A 32 5.84 -6.10 -0.74
CA PRO A 32 6.61 -4.89 -0.43
C PRO A 32 5.78 -3.77 0.19
N ALA A 33 4.48 -3.70 -0.14
CA ALA A 33 3.55 -2.72 0.40
C ALA A 33 3.36 -2.87 1.92
N GLU A 34 3.41 -4.09 2.47
CA GLU A 34 3.18 -4.30 3.91
C GLU A 34 4.32 -3.75 4.76
N ARG A 35 5.54 -3.70 4.21
CA ARG A 35 6.68 -3.06 4.88
C ARG A 35 6.50 -1.55 5.05
N LEU A 36 5.61 -0.93 4.27
CA LEU A 36 5.35 0.51 4.35
C LEU A 36 4.24 0.84 5.35
N TRP A 37 3.38 -0.10 5.74
CA TRP A 37 2.23 0.19 6.59
C TRP A 37 2.62 0.85 7.91
N SER A 38 3.59 0.32 8.64
CA SER A 38 4.03 0.94 9.90
C SER A 38 4.54 2.38 9.72
N LEU A 39 5.14 2.69 8.56
CA LEU A 39 5.62 4.05 8.26
C LEU A 39 4.48 4.99 7.87
N LEU A 40 3.42 4.47 7.25
CA LEU A 40 2.24 5.23 6.82
C LEU A 40 1.22 5.42 7.95
N ASP A 41 1.10 4.44 8.84
CA ASP A 41 0.17 4.44 9.97
C ASP A 41 0.66 5.32 11.13
N GLU A 42 1.99 5.51 11.28
CA GLU A 42 2.59 6.34 12.35
C GLU A 42 1.88 7.71 12.57
N PRO A 43 1.57 8.52 11.54
CA PRO A 43 0.85 9.78 11.73
C PRO A 43 -0.66 9.62 12.04
N LEU A 44 -1.22 8.43 11.89
CA LEU A 44 -2.64 8.14 12.07
C LEU A 44 -2.97 7.44 13.40
N VAL A 45 -2.03 6.70 13.98
CA VAL A 45 -2.30 5.90 15.19
C VAL A 45 -2.78 6.79 16.35
N ASN A 46 -3.82 6.32 17.05
CA ASN A 46 -4.44 6.99 18.20
C ASN A 46 -5.03 8.38 17.91
N GLN A 47 -5.34 8.67 16.64
CA GLN A 47 -6.02 9.90 16.24
C GLN A 47 -7.48 9.62 15.82
N SER A 48 -8.33 10.62 15.97
CA SER A 48 -9.68 10.64 15.40
C SER A 48 -9.75 11.67 14.29
N PHE A 49 -10.48 11.36 13.23
CA PHE A 49 -10.65 12.22 12.05
C PHE A 49 -12.14 12.39 11.75
N GLU A 50 -12.53 13.58 11.29
CA GLU A 50 -13.93 13.90 11.02
C GLU A 50 -14.42 13.28 9.70
N ASN A 51 -13.51 13.09 8.75
CA ASN A 51 -13.82 12.60 7.41
C ASN A 51 -12.59 11.92 6.78
N ILE A 52 -12.82 11.27 5.64
CA ILE A 52 -11.77 10.53 4.93
C ILE A 52 -10.73 11.47 4.30
N ASP A 53 -11.13 12.69 3.90
CA ASP A 53 -10.23 13.65 3.26
C ASP A 53 -9.09 14.07 4.19
N GLU A 54 -9.33 14.16 5.50
CA GLU A 54 -8.29 14.41 6.50
C GLU A 54 -7.21 13.31 6.50
N ILE A 55 -7.64 12.04 6.48
CA ILE A 55 -6.74 10.89 6.44
C ILE A 55 -5.93 10.89 5.13
N GLU A 56 -6.59 11.09 3.99
CA GLU A 56 -5.95 11.15 2.67
C GLU A 56 -4.89 12.26 2.61
N ASN A 57 -5.21 13.46 3.11
CA ASN A 57 -4.27 14.58 3.15
C ASN A 57 -3.03 14.29 4.01
N ILE A 58 -3.21 13.63 5.16
CA ILE A 58 -2.10 13.23 6.03
C ILE A 58 -1.22 12.18 5.36
N LEU A 59 -1.83 11.13 4.80
CA LEU A 59 -1.12 10.07 4.10
C LEU A 59 -0.37 10.59 2.87
N ALA A 60 -0.97 11.48 2.08
CA ALA A 60 -0.31 12.09 0.91
C ALA A 60 0.94 12.89 1.32
N LYS A 61 0.84 13.69 2.39
CA LYS A 61 1.99 14.42 2.95
C LYS A 61 3.06 13.45 3.45
N ARG A 62 2.67 12.38 4.14
CA ARG A 62 3.60 11.36 4.65
C ARG A 62 4.32 10.64 3.52
N CYS A 63 3.63 10.26 2.46
CA CYS A 63 4.23 9.65 1.27
C CYS A 63 5.29 10.56 0.63
N ASN A 64 5.02 11.86 0.52
CA ASN A 64 6.00 12.83 -0.01
C ASN A 64 7.26 12.92 0.87
N ILE A 65 7.10 12.89 2.19
CA ILE A 65 8.24 12.88 3.13
C ILE A 65 9.07 11.61 2.94
N LEU A 66 8.42 10.43 2.99
CA LEU A 66 9.09 9.14 2.84
C LEU A 66 9.84 9.02 1.50
N ASN A 67 9.26 9.54 0.42
CA ASN A 67 9.88 9.57 -0.91
C ASN A 67 11.14 10.46 -0.95
N ASN A 68 11.21 11.53 -0.15
CA ASN A 68 12.37 12.41 -0.09
C ASN A 68 13.47 11.86 0.83
N MET A 69 13.12 11.11 1.88
CA MET A 69 14.10 10.44 2.75
C MET A 69 14.96 9.42 2.00
N GLN A 70 14.44 8.83 0.91
CA GLN A 70 15.18 7.87 0.09
C GLN A 70 16.38 8.50 -0.66
N LYS A 71 16.45 9.84 -0.75
CA LYS A 71 17.54 10.57 -1.43
C LYS A 71 18.70 10.94 -0.51
N GLU A 72 18.60 10.66 0.79
CA GLU A 72 19.61 11.00 1.81
C GLU A 72 20.45 9.79 2.25
N ILE A 73 20.36 8.67 1.53
CA ILE A 73 21.14 7.44 1.73
C ILE A 73 21.99 7.15 0.49
#